data_AF-A0A1F7Y1G0-F1
#
_entry.id   AF-A0A1F7Y1G0-F1
#
_cell.length_a   1.000
_cell.length_b   1.000
_cell.length_c   1.000
_cell.angle_alpha   90.00
_cell.angle_beta   90.00
_cell.angle_gamma   90.00
#
_symmetry.space_group_name_H-M   'P 1'
#
loop_
_entity.id
_entity.type
_entity.pdbx_description
1 polymer ?
#
loop_
_entity_poly.entity_id
_entity_poly.type
_entity_poly.pdbx_seq_one_letter_code
_entity_poly.pdbx_strand_id
1 'polypeptide(L)'
;MKVLDFFDVDKAKGKYLQDNFPPDFSEEKSWREMGVDDPSTREGLLKATPKDEGQAKLLMMTLFQHRYQNHGKDVVTVMEKASDLFSPDQKTVSPTRASIAGAVEFGRLEYDEIGNPTIRVTLSSDVVDRLVSETPESVVNMSFELGDFLLTYSLYDRKLKYPEMGLQGPSTITVGGKTSYRDYRGNDITEEEYNEISRKMNETKVVLLDPNERDVRFLDGYAGDSTYQNLQKLTEVAGKHSEKMFVAAGGNPTYLQGLKIPDIREARAKLEKQGQWPENLIIVGFQARESGFVGQASYGADIYIADKDLEELGFSGASSYATPVVTEVIRRLIGKSSKTHKQAKENLVALTQAAESWEGSEKVDYRLLDIEKAKNILGNSKQSK
;
A
#
# COMPACT_ATOMS: atom_id res chain seq x y z
N MET A 1 7.43 17.56 -15.63
CA MET A 1 6.54 16.62 -14.92
C MET A 1 6.47 17.05 -13.48
N LYS A 2 5.30 16.89 -12.87
CA LYS A 2 5.05 17.21 -11.46
C LYS A 2 4.95 15.91 -10.67
N VAL A 3 5.65 15.82 -9.56
CA VAL A 3 5.49 14.76 -8.56
C VAL A 3 4.68 15.32 -7.40
N LEU A 4 3.51 14.73 -7.18
CA LEU A 4 2.72 14.95 -5.97
C LEU A 4 3.05 13.80 -5.02
N ASP A 5 3.55 14.11 -3.82
CA ASP A 5 3.90 13.09 -2.83
C ASP A 5 4.11 13.73 -1.44
N PHE A 6 4.47 12.92 -0.45
CA PHE A 6 4.81 13.31 0.90
C PHE A 6 6.24 13.88 0.98
N PHE A 7 6.38 15.20 0.78
CA PHE A 7 7.68 15.90 0.88
C PHE A 7 7.88 16.66 2.20
N ASP A 8 6.79 17.06 2.84
CA ASP A 8 6.78 17.99 3.98
C ASP A 8 5.97 17.45 5.17
N VAL A 9 6.03 16.14 5.41
CA VAL A 9 5.26 15.46 6.47
C VAL A 9 5.56 16.06 7.85
N ASP A 10 6.83 16.33 8.15
CA ASP A 10 7.25 16.94 9.43
C ASP A 10 6.70 18.37 9.59
N LYS A 11 6.57 19.13 8.49
CA LYS A 11 5.98 20.49 8.54
C LYS A 11 4.47 20.41 8.79
N ALA A 12 3.82 19.34 8.32
CA ALA A 12 2.39 19.11 8.57
C ALA A 12 2.09 18.63 10.00
N LYS A 13 3.10 18.17 10.76
CA LYS A 13 2.94 17.73 12.15
C LYS A 13 2.20 18.74 13.02
N GLY A 14 2.54 20.03 12.92
CA GLY A 14 1.88 21.08 13.69
C GLY A 14 0.38 21.19 13.39
N LYS A 15 0.00 21.12 12.11
CA LYS A 15 -1.41 21.09 11.68
C LYS A 15 -2.11 19.85 12.22
N TYR A 16 -1.48 18.68 12.08
CA TYR A 16 -2.05 17.42 12.56
C TYR A 16 -2.33 17.47 14.06
N LEU A 17 -1.42 18.03 14.86
CA LEU A 17 -1.63 18.18 16.30
C LEU A 17 -2.78 19.13 16.60
N GLN A 18 -2.80 20.30 15.95
CA GLN A 18 -3.83 21.31 16.13
C GLN A 18 -5.25 20.79 15.79
N ASP A 19 -5.37 19.98 14.74
CA ASP A 19 -6.67 19.45 14.30
C ASP A 19 -7.20 18.32 15.19
N ASN A 20 -6.31 17.64 15.93
CA ASN A 20 -6.64 16.37 16.60
C ASN A 20 -6.54 16.40 18.12
N PHE A 21 -5.91 17.43 18.69
CA PHE A 21 -5.69 17.53 20.13
C PHE A 21 -6.03 18.92 20.67
N PRO A 22 -6.43 19.03 21.94
CA PRO A 22 -6.63 20.32 22.57
C PRO A 22 -5.30 21.08 22.72
N PRO A 23 -5.31 22.42 22.85
CA PRO A 23 -4.09 23.23 22.91
C PRO A 23 -3.14 22.90 24.08
N ASP A 24 -3.65 22.26 25.14
CA ASP A 24 -2.90 21.85 26.33
C ASP A 24 -2.34 20.42 26.26
N PHE A 25 -2.54 19.73 25.14
CA PHE A 25 -2.01 18.39 24.93
C PHE A 25 -0.48 18.40 24.92
N SER A 26 0.13 17.48 25.68
CA SER A 26 1.58 17.34 25.76
C SER A 26 2.03 16.02 25.11
N GLU A 27 2.67 16.13 23.95
CA GLU A 27 3.31 14.98 23.28
C GLU A 27 4.36 14.34 24.18
N GLU A 28 5.26 15.14 24.77
CA GLU A 28 6.38 14.66 25.60
C GLU A 28 5.90 13.89 26.83
N LYS A 29 4.81 14.34 27.45
CA LYS A 29 4.18 13.61 28.56
C LYS A 29 3.56 12.30 28.06
N SER A 30 2.84 12.35 26.94
CA SER A 30 2.18 11.18 26.34
C SER A 30 3.18 10.09 25.95
N TRP A 31 4.32 10.45 25.33
CA TRP A 31 5.37 9.50 24.99
C TRP A 31 5.98 8.82 26.20
N ARG A 32 6.31 9.60 27.25
CA ARG A 32 6.81 9.05 28.52
C ARG A 32 5.80 8.11 29.18
N GLU A 33 4.53 8.48 29.20
CA GLU A 33 3.47 7.66 29.80
C GLU A 33 3.21 6.36 29.02
N MET A 34 3.46 6.36 27.70
CA MET A 34 3.42 5.18 26.83
C MET A 34 4.68 4.31 26.90
N GLY A 35 5.74 4.76 27.60
CA GLY A 35 7.02 4.04 27.69
C GLY A 35 7.91 4.19 26.44
N VAL A 36 7.81 5.32 25.73
CA VAL A 36 8.60 5.63 24.53
C VAL A 36 9.68 6.66 24.88
N ASP A 37 10.94 6.24 24.85
CA ASP A 37 12.10 7.12 25.09
C ASP A 37 12.48 7.94 23.85
N ASP A 38 12.31 7.35 22.66
CA ASP A 38 12.64 7.98 21.38
C ASP A 38 11.49 7.78 20.38
N PRO A 39 10.60 8.77 20.21
CA PRO A 39 9.50 8.69 19.24
C PRO A 39 9.95 8.99 17.80
N SER A 40 11.23 9.25 17.54
CA SER A 40 11.73 9.52 16.19
C SER A 40 12.02 8.26 15.37
N THR A 41 12.08 7.09 16.01
CA THR A 41 12.33 5.81 15.35
C THR A 41 11.12 4.91 15.40
N ARG A 42 10.93 4.09 14.36
CA ARG A 42 9.85 3.10 14.32
C ARG A 42 9.94 2.13 15.49
N GLU A 43 11.15 1.68 15.84
CA GLU A 43 11.41 0.75 16.93
C GLU A 43 11.03 1.36 18.29
N GLY A 44 11.26 2.66 18.46
CA GLY A 44 10.79 3.39 19.64
C GLY A 44 9.27 3.47 19.70
N LEU A 45 8.62 3.81 18.59
CA LEU A 45 7.15 3.90 18.51
C LEU A 45 6.46 2.55 18.77
N LEU A 46 7.01 1.43 18.31
CA LEU A 46 6.46 0.11 18.59
C LEU A 46 6.49 -0.30 20.08
N LYS A 47 7.27 0.38 20.92
CA LYS A 47 7.23 0.12 22.37
C LYS A 47 6.00 0.73 23.04
N ALA A 48 5.34 1.67 22.36
CA ALA A 48 4.21 2.42 22.91
C ALA A 48 3.07 1.52 23.37
N THR A 49 2.63 1.72 24.60
CA THR A 49 1.40 1.11 25.15
C THR A 49 0.44 2.24 25.53
N PRO A 50 -0.45 2.67 24.62
CA PRO A 50 -1.38 3.77 24.87
C PRO A 50 -2.37 3.41 25.99
N LYS A 51 -2.64 4.37 26.88
CA LYS A 51 -3.55 4.23 28.04
C LYS A 51 -4.91 4.89 27.83
N ASP A 52 -5.00 5.76 26.83
CA ASP A 52 -6.21 6.48 26.45
C ASP A 52 -6.25 6.73 24.93
N GLU A 53 -7.39 7.24 24.45
CA GLU A 53 -7.59 7.54 23.03
C GLU A 53 -6.64 8.61 22.50
N GLY A 54 -6.26 9.60 23.32
CA GLY A 54 -5.34 10.67 22.90
C GLY A 54 -3.95 10.11 22.62
N GLN A 55 -3.44 9.26 23.50
CA GLN A 55 -2.18 8.56 23.34
C GLN A 55 -2.20 7.61 22.14
N ALA A 56 -3.28 6.83 21.98
CA ALA A 56 -3.45 5.97 20.81
C ALA A 56 -3.44 6.80 19.53
N LYS A 57 -4.16 7.92 19.49
CA LYS A 57 -4.25 8.77 18.30
C LYS A 57 -2.90 9.39 17.95
N LEU A 58 -2.16 9.86 18.95
CA LEU A 58 -0.80 10.38 18.79
C LEU A 58 0.12 9.31 18.17
N LEU A 59 0.09 8.10 18.73
CA LEU A 59 0.86 6.96 18.21
C LEU A 59 0.53 6.68 16.74
N MET A 60 -0.75 6.58 16.37
CA MET A 60 -1.16 6.28 15.00
C MET A 60 -0.73 7.37 14.02
N MET A 61 -0.86 8.64 14.40
CA MET A 61 -0.44 9.77 13.58
C MET A 61 1.08 9.79 13.37
N THR A 62 1.87 9.49 14.41
CA THR A 62 3.33 9.47 14.30
C THR A 62 3.83 8.25 13.51
N LEU A 63 3.17 7.10 13.64
CA LEU A 63 3.45 5.92 12.79
C LEU A 63 3.17 6.20 11.31
N PHE A 64 2.07 6.90 11.00
CA PHE A 64 1.80 7.38 9.64
C PHE A 64 2.90 8.32 9.16
N GLN A 65 3.31 9.30 9.97
CA GLN A 65 4.37 10.24 9.60
C GLN A 65 5.68 9.51 9.30
N HIS A 66 6.09 8.57 10.17
CA HIS A 66 7.31 7.80 9.99
C HIS A 66 7.27 6.95 8.72
N ARG A 67 6.12 6.37 8.34
CA ARG A 67 5.99 5.62 7.08
C ARG A 67 6.30 6.50 5.86
N TYR A 68 5.84 7.74 5.87
CA TYR A 68 5.91 8.62 4.69
C TYR A 68 7.02 9.68 4.75
N GLN A 69 7.85 9.71 5.80
CA GLN A 69 8.87 10.75 6.03
C GLN A 69 9.89 10.91 4.87
N ASN A 70 10.20 9.83 4.16
CA ASN A 70 11.13 9.84 3.02
C ASN A 70 10.46 9.48 1.69
N HIS A 71 9.17 9.12 1.70
CA HIS A 71 8.51 8.52 0.54
C HIS A 71 8.59 9.40 -0.71
N GLY A 72 8.31 10.69 -0.60
CA GLY A 72 8.42 11.60 -1.75
C GLY A 72 9.86 11.77 -2.26
N LYS A 73 10.87 11.70 -1.38
CA LYS A 73 12.28 11.74 -1.80
C LYS A 73 12.65 10.47 -2.56
N ASP A 74 12.25 9.32 -2.05
CA ASP A 74 12.49 8.01 -2.66
C ASP A 74 11.87 7.92 -4.05
N VAL A 75 10.60 8.36 -4.20
CA VAL A 75 9.91 8.44 -5.50
C VAL A 75 10.66 9.32 -6.50
N VAL A 76 11.18 10.48 -6.08
CA VAL A 76 11.99 11.33 -6.95
C VAL A 76 13.31 10.67 -7.32
N THR A 77 13.97 9.99 -6.39
CA THR A 77 15.21 9.25 -6.67
C THR A 77 14.98 8.13 -7.68
N VAL A 78 13.88 7.37 -7.57
CA VAL A 78 13.53 6.37 -8.60
C VAL A 78 13.35 7.04 -9.96
N MET A 79 12.65 8.18 -10.00
CA MET A 79 12.41 8.94 -11.23
C MET A 79 13.71 9.44 -11.88
N GLU A 80 14.65 9.93 -11.07
CA GLU A 80 15.98 10.36 -11.53
C GLU A 80 16.76 9.18 -12.12
N LYS A 81 16.79 8.03 -11.44
CA LYS A 81 17.44 6.81 -11.95
C LYS A 81 16.77 6.30 -13.23
N ALA A 82 15.44 6.34 -13.32
CA ALA A 82 14.71 5.98 -14.54
C ALA A 82 15.01 6.95 -15.69
N SER A 83 15.18 8.25 -15.41
CA SER A 83 15.57 9.24 -16.42
C SER A 83 16.96 8.91 -16.98
N ASP A 84 17.92 8.58 -16.12
CA ASP A 84 19.28 8.23 -16.54
C ASP A 84 19.30 6.93 -17.35
N LEU A 85 18.44 5.97 -16.99
CA LEU A 85 18.27 4.71 -17.73
C LEU A 85 17.75 4.94 -19.15
N PHE A 86 16.74 5.81 -19.32
CA PHE A 86 16.06 6.02 -20.60
C PHE A 86 16.66 7.17 -21.44
N SER A 87 17.53 8.02 -20.89
CA SER A 87 18.48 8.84 -21.66
C SER A 87 19.72 9.22 -20.86
N PRO A 88 20.76 8.38 -20.89
CA PRO A 88 22.03 8.69 -20.23
C PRO A 88 22.73 9.93 -20.81
N ASP A 89 22.41 10.29 -22.06
CA ASP A 89 22.99 11.40 -22.82
C ASP A 89 22.32 12.76 -22.57
N GLN A 90 21.20 12.79 -21.83
CA GLN A 90 20.47 14.01 -21.54
C GLN A 90 20.64 14.38 -20.07
N LYS A 91 20.73 15.68 -19.78
CA LYS A 91 20.72 16.15 -18.40
C LYS A 91 19.44 15.66 -17.71
N THR A 92 19.59 14.93 -16.60
CA THR A 92 18.49 14.50 -15.74
C THR A 92 17.62 15.71 -15.41
N VAL A 93 16.35 15.66 -15.80
CA VAL A 93 15.41 16.74 -15.52
C VAL A 93 14.80 16.47 -14.16
N SER A 94 15.22 17.23 -13.15
CA SER A 94 14.61 17.13 -11.82
C SER A 94 13.11 17.47 -11.90
N PRO A 95 12.23 16.62 -11.39
CA PRO A 95 10.79 16.90 -11.39
C PRO A 95 10.48 18.09 -10.48
N THR A 96 9.45 18.86 -10.83
CA THR A 96 8.86 19.78 -9.87
C THR A 96 8.09 18.97 -8.83
N ARG A 97 8.09 19.44 -7.59
CA ARG A 97 7.54 18.72 -6.42
C ARG A 97 6.39 19.52 -5.84
N ALA A 98 5.37 18.86 -5.30
CA ALA A 98 4.45 19.47 -4.35
C ALA A 98 4.05 18.45 -3.27
N SER A 99 4.00 18.94 -2.03
CA SER A 99 3.67 18.10 -0.89
C SER A 99 2.16 17.93 -0.76
N ILE A 100 1.71 16.68 -0.66
CA ILE A 100 0.32 16.34 -0.31
C ILE A 100 0.10 16.17 1.20
N ALA A 101 1.11 16.43 2.04
CA ALA A 101 0.97 16.27 3.49
C ALA A 101 -0.20 17.13 4.05
N GLY A 102 -0.47 18.29 3.46
CA GLY A 102 -1.62 19.12 3.84
C GLY A 102 -3.00 18.55 3.46
N ALA A 103 -3.06 17.46 2.67
CA ALA A 103 -4.29 16.77 2.27
C ALA A 103 -4.70 15.66 3.25
N VAL A 104 -3.86 15.35 4.24
CA VAL A 104 -4.10 14.25 5.19
C VAL A 104 -5.06 14.69 6.27
N GLU A 105 -6.11 13.90 6.47
CA GLU A 105 -7.08 14.00 7.54
C GLU A 105 -7.09 12.71 8.36
N PHE A 106 -7.05 12.84 9.68
CA PHE A 106 -7.13 11.70 10.60
C PHE A 106 -8.53 11.59 11.17
N GLY A 107 -9.16 10.44 10.94
CA GLY A 107 -10.48 10.12 11.43
C GLY A 107 -10.54 9.88 12.94
N ARG A 108 -11.66 9.30 13.36
CA ARG A 108 -11.81 8.78 14.72
C ARG A 108 -11.04 7.48 14.86
N LEU A 109 -10.62 7.19 16.09
CA LEU A 109 -10.12 5.87 16.44
C LEU A 109 -11.28 4.89 16.52
N GLU A 110 -11.03 3.72 15.98
CA GLU A 110 -11.84 2.53 16.14
C GLU A 110 -10.95 1.45 16.75
N TYR A 111 -11.56 0.42 17.33
CA TYR A 111 -10.83 -0.69 17.92
C TYR A 111 -11.36 -1.98 17.33
N ASP A 112 -10.45 -2.89 16.95
CA ASP A 112 -10.87 -4.22 16.53
C ASP A 112 -11.42 -5.03 17.72
N GLU A 113 -11.89 -6.24 17.45
CA GLU A 113 -12.51 -7.12 18.46
C GLU A 113 -11.59 -7.48 19.64
N ILE A 114 -10.28 -7.24 19.53
CA ILE A 114 -9.29 -7.53 20.57
C ILE A 114 -8.63 -6.28 21.14
N GLY A 115 -9.10 -5.10 20.74
CA GLY A 115 -8.66 -3.81 21.28
C GLY A 115 -7.48 -3.18 20.56
N ASN A 116 -7.13 -3.62 19.34
CA ASN A 116 -6.11 -2.94 18.55
C ASN A 116 -6.65 -1.62 18.00
N PRO A 117 -5.98 -0.49 18.24
CA PRO A 117 -6.40 0.79 17.68
C PRO A 117 -6.22 0.81 16.16
N THR A 118 -7.28 1.25 15.49
CA THR A 118 -7.34 1.49 14.05
C THR A 118 -7.76 2.94 13.80
N ILE A 119 -7.06 3.63 12.92
CA ILE A 119 -7.43 4.98 12.49
C ILE A 119 -7.66 4.97 10.98
N ARG A 120 -8.75 5.62 10.56
CA ARG A 120 -8.95 5.99 9.16
C ARG A 120 -8.11 7.21 8.83
N VAL A 121 -7.36 7.12 7.75
CA VAL A 121 -6.64 8.26 7.17
C VAL A 121 -7.28 8.55 5.83
N THR A 122 -7.64 9.81 5.60
CA THR A 122 -8.24 10.28 4.35
C THR A 122 -7.30 11.26 3.67
N LEU A 123 -7.04 11.04 2.39
CA LEU A 123 -6.38 12.00 1.50
C LEU A 123 -7.43 12.78 0.72
N SER A 124 -7.50 14.08 0.98
CA SER A 124 -8.45 15.01 0.37
C SER A 124 -8.20 15.18 -1.13
N SER A 125 -9.20 14.80 -1.94
CA SER A 125 -9.19 15.00 -3.38
C SER A 125 -9.18 16.48 -3.76
N ASP A 126 -9.81 17.35 -2.97
CA ASP A 126 -9.89 18.79 -3.26
C ASP A 126 -8.52 19.48 -3.15
N VAL A 127 -7.73 19.08 -2.15
CA VAL A 127 -6.35 19.59 -2.00
C VAL A 127 -5.50 19.11 -3.18
N VAL A 128 -5.62 17.86 -3.59
CA VAL A 128 -4.88 17.30 -4.73
C VAL A 128 -5.32 17.95 -6.05
N ASP A 129 -6.62 18.12 -6.27
CA ASP A 129 -7.20 18.83 -7.42
C ASP A 129 -6.61 20.23 -7.58
N ARG A 130 -6.55 20.99 -6.47
CA ARG A 130 -5.90 22.31 -6.46
C ARG A 130 -4.42 22.23 -6.83
N LEU A 131 -3.66 21.32 -6.21
CA LEU A 131 -2.22 21.17 -6.50
C LEU A 131 -1.95 20.80 -7.96
N VAL A 132 -2.85 20.04 -8.59
CA VAL A 132 -2.77 19.74 -10.02
C VAL A 132 -3.08 20.98 -10.87
N SER A 133 -4.13 21.74 -10.50
CA SER A 133 -4.54 22.94 -11.25
C SER A 133 -3.44 24.03 -11.29
N GLU A 134 -2.63 24.13 -10.24
CA GLU A 134 -1.56 25.13 -10.10
C GLU A 134 -0.30 24.77 -10.90
N THR A 135 -0.21 23.54 -11.44
CA THR A 135 1.00 23.03 -12.08
C THR A 135 0.94 23.19 -13.61
N PRO A 136 1.92 23.83 -14.27
CA PRO A 136 1.95 23.94 -15.74
C PRO A 136 2.32 22.62 -16.46
N GLU A 137 2.75 21.60 -15.73
CA GLU A 137 3.22 20.34 -16.27
C GLU A 137 2.09 19.50 -16.85
N SER A 138 2.37 18.86 -17.98
CA SER A 138 1.45 17.98 -18.70
C SER A 138 1.42 16.54 -18.20
N VAL A 139 2.34 16.16 -17.32
CA VAL A 139 2.40 14.81 -16.72
C VAL A 139 2.51 14.94 -15.22
N VAL A 140 1.59 14.27 -14.52
CA VAL A 140 1.47 14.24 -13.06
C VAL A 140 1.72 12.82 -12.57
N ASN A 141 2.71 12.66 -11.69
CA ASN A 141 2.99 11.43 -10.97
C ASN A 141 2.27 11.47 -9.62
N MET A 142 1.52 10.40 -9.33
CA MET A 142 0.82 10.17 -8.07
C MET A 142 1.21 8.80 -7.53
N SER A 143 2.29 8.74 -6.76
CA SER A 143 2.79 7.48 -6.18
C SER A 143 2.08 7.12 -4.87
N PHE A 144 0.80 7.49 -4.75
CA PHE A 144 -0.07 7.32 -3.58
C PHE A 144 -1.53 7.10 -4.02
N GLU A 145 -2.36 6.50 -3.17
CA GLU A 145 -3.81 6.38 -3.40
C GLU A 145 -4.57 7.62 -2.91
N LEU A 146 -5.68 7.97 -3.56
CA LEU A 146 -6.60 8.99 -3.07
C LEU A 146 -7.72 8.38 -2.24
N GLY A 147 -8.23 9.14 -1.26
CA GLY A 147 -9.36 8.74 -0.44
C GLY A 147 -8.94 8.04 0.86
N ASP A 148 -9.67 7.00 1.25
CA ASP A 148 -9.65 6.44 2.60
C ASP A 148 -8.82 5.16 2.67
N PHE A 149 -7.89 5.08 3.61
CA PHE A 149 -7.17 3.86 3.97
C PHE A 149 -7.12 3.70 5.49
N LEU A 150 -6.87 2.47 5.94
CA LEU A 150 -6.86 2.16 7.37
C LEU A 150 -5.46 1.84 7.86
N LEU A 151 -5.16 2.35 9.04
CA LEU A 151 -3.94 2.07 9.77
C LEU A 151 -4.31 1.36 11.08
N THR A 152 -3.78 0.18 11.34
CA THR A 152 -4.02 -0.60 12.57
C THR A 152 -2.70 -0.90 13.27
N TYR A 153 -2.59 -0.57 14.56
CA TYR A 153 -1.43 -0.93 15.36
C TYR A 153 -1.72 -2.21 16.15
N SER A 154 -0.92 -3.25 15.89
CA SER A 154 -1.05 -4.56 16.53
C SER A 154 -0.47 -4.50 17.93
N LEU A 155 -1.31 -4.15 18.89
CA LEU A 155 -0.98 -4.09 20.32
C LEU A 155 -1.31 -5.40 21.03
N TYR A 156 -2.38 -6.05 20.61
CA TYR A 156 -2.92 -7.29 21.15
C TYR A 156 -3.00 -8.39 20.09
N ASP A 157 -2.92 -9.63 20.55
CA ASP A 157 -3.14 -10.82 19.74
C ASP A 157 -3.96 -11.87 20.49
N ARG A 158 -4.59 -12.80 19.75
CA ARG A 158 -5.28 -13.96 20.31
C ARG A 158 -4.32 -15.14 20.36
N LYS A 159 -3.85 -15.50 21.56
CA LYS A 159 -3.08 -16.72 21.77
C LYS A 159 -3.99 -17.82 22.35
N LEU A 160 -3.73 -19.08 22.00
CA LEU A 160 -4.39 -20.21 22.63
C LEU A 160 -4.18 -20.15 24.15
N LYS A 161 -5.26 -20.36 24.91
CA LYS A 161 -5.20 -20.42 26.36
C LYS A 161 -4.48 -21.68 26.86
N TYR A 162 -4.59 -22.75 26.07
CA TYR A 162 -3.98 -24.07 26.30
C TYR A 162 -3.19 -24.52 25.06
N PRO A 163 -2.04 -23.88 24.76
CA PRO A 163 -1.28 -24.12 23.53
C PRO A 163 -0.84 -25.58 23.36
N GLU A 164 -0.62 -26.29 24.46
CA GLU A 164 -0.29 -27.72 24.47
C GLU A 164 -1.40 -28.60 23.88
N MET A 165 -2.66 -28.16 23.90
CA MET A 165 -3.82 -28.91 23.41
C MET A 165 -4.08 -28.68 21.91
N GLY A 166 -3.77 -27.48 21.39
CA GLY A 166 -4.13 -27.04 20.04
C GLY A 166 -3.33 -27.68 18.90
N LEU A 167 -2.17 -28.29 19.17
CA LEU A 167 -1.29 -28.84 18.13
C LEU A 167 -1.65 -30.25 17.66
N GLN A 168 -2.27 -31.07 18.54
CA GLN A 168 -2.58 -32.47 18.21
C GLN A 168 -4.03 -32.87 18.49
N GLY A 169 -4.78 -32.06 19.26
CA GLY A 169 -6.17 -32.32 19.61
C GLY A 169 -6.38 -33.66 20.36
N PRO A 170 -7.56 -33.89 20.93
CA PRO A 170 -7.91 -35.22 21.39
C PRO A 170 -8.33 -36.10 20.19
N SER A 171 -8.21 -37.42 20.31
CA SER A 171 -8.51 -38.36 19.22
C SER A 171 -9.43 -39.50 19.65
N THR A 172 -10.11 -40.11 18.69
CA THR A 172 -10.99 -41.28 18.90
C THR A 172 -10.50 -42.48 18.12
N ILE A 173 -10.55 -43.66 18.73
CA ILE A 173 -10.27 -44.94 18.06
C ILE A 173 -11.48 -45.83 18.24
N THR A 174 -11.99 -46.42 17.15
CA THR A 174 -13.13 -47.35 17.18
C THR A 174 -12.71 -48.73 16.69
N VAL A 175 -12.83 -49.75 17.55
CA VAL A 175 -12.51 -51.15 17.23
C VAL A 175 -13.67 -52.04 17.67
N GLY A 176 -14.22 -52.84 16.74
CA GLY A 176 -15.29 -53.80 17.05
C GLY A 176 -16.56 -53.16 17.62
N GLY A 177 -16.85 -51.90 17.27
CA GLY A 177 -18.01 -51.16 17.77
C GLY A 177 -17.82 -50.47 19.13
N LYS A 178 -16.65 -50.56 19.74
CA LYS A 178 -16.30 -49.82 20.96
C LYS A 178 -15.39 -48.64 20.61
N THR A 179 -15.76 -47.44 21.04
CA THR A 179 -14.96 -46.22 20.91
C THR A 179 -14.16 -45.98 22.17
N SER A 180 -12.87 -45.70 22.02
CA SER A 180 -11.97 -45.20 23.07
C SER A 180 -11.52 -43.80 22.71
N TYR A 181 -11.43 -42.93 23.71
CA TYR A 181 -11.04 -41.54 23.58
C TYR A 181 -9.62 -41.37 24.11
N ARG A 182 -8.82 -40.52 23.47
CA ARG A 182 -7.44 -40.22 23.87
C ARG A 182 -7.18 -38.73 23.95
N ASP A 183 -6.38 -38.32 24.92
CA ASP A 183 -5.88 -36.95 25.02
C ASP A 183 -4.81 -36.64 23.95
N TYR A 184 -4.34 -35.39 23.93
CA TYR A 184 -3.29 -34.89 23.04
C TYR A 184 -1.88 -35.48 23.32
N ARG A 185 -1.74 -36.32 24.34
CA ARG A 185 -0.52 -37.08 24.67
C ARG A 185 -0.68 -38.58 24.38
N GLY A 186 -1.85 -39.01 23.90
CA GLY A 186 -2.16 -40.41 23.60
C GLY A 186 -2.61 -41.24 24.80
N ASN A 187 -2.91 -40.64 25.96
CA ASN A 187 -3.46 -41.34 27.12
C ASN A 187 -4.95 -41.59 26.92
N ASP A 188 -5.45 -42.75 27.37
CA ASP A 188 -6.88 -43.05 27.34
C ASP A 188 -7.64 -42.15 28.34
N ILE A 189 -8.75 -41.57 27.89
CA ILE A 189 -9.60 -40.64 28.64
C ILE A 189 -11.08 -41.02 28.49
N THR A 190 -11.93 -40.42 29.31
CA THR A 190 -13.39 -40.50 29.19
C THR A 190 -13.92 -39.65 28.03
N GLU A 191 -15.16 -39.92 27.61
CA GLU A 191 -15.87 -39.08 26.62
C GLU A 191 -16.10 -37.66 27.15
N GLU A 192 -16.35 -37.50 28.45
CA GLU A 192 -16.51 -36.20 29.10
C GLU A 192 -15.22 -35.37 29.05
N GLU A 193 -14.08 -36.00 29.34
CA GLU A 193 -12.75 -35.38 29.21
C GLU A 193 -12.42 -35.05 27.75
N TYR A 194 -12.78 -35.93 26.80
CA TYR A 194 -12.62 -35.67 25.37
C TYR A 194 -13.39 -34.42 24.93
N ASN A 195 -14.64 -34.29 25.36
CA ASN A 195 -15.49 -33.16 25.02
C ASN A 195 -14.96 -31.86 25.66
N GLU A 196 -14.49 -31.93 26.91
CA GLU A 196 -13.92 -30.77 27.59
C GLU A 196 -12.59 -30.32 26.97
N ILE A 197 -11.71 -31.24 26.57
CA ILE A 197 -10.47 -30.93 25.83
C ILE A 197 -10.80 -30.35 24.46
N SER A 198 -11.75 -30.94 23.73
CA SER A 198 -12.20 -30.45 22.41
C SER A 198 -12.80 -29.04 22.51
N ARG A 199 -13.47 -28.71 23.62
CA ARG A 199 -13.97 -27.37 23.89
C ARG A 199 -12.82 -26.40 24.19
N LYS A 200 -11.87 -26.81 25.03
CA LYS A 200 -10.73 -25.98 25.48
C LYS A 200 -9.67 -25.74 24.41
N MET A 201 -9.47 -26.66 23.48
CA MET A 201 -8.38 -26.57 22.48
C MET A 201 -8.50 -25.33 21.58
N ASN A 202 -9.70 -24.77 21.43
CA ASN A 202 -9.97 -23.56 20.66
C ASN A 202 -10.20 -22.32 21.54
N GLU A 203 -10.10 -22.43 22.87
CA GLU A 203 -10.20 -21.27 23.75
C GLU A 203 -8.98 -20.36 23.55
N THR A 204 -9.23 -19.12 23.13
CA THR A 204 -8.20 -18.08 23.02
C THR A 204 -8.26 -17.12 24.19
N LYS A 205 -7.14 -16.50 24.53
CA LYS A 205 -7.05 -15.31 25.38
C LYS A 205 -6.41 -14.17 24.59
N VAL A 206 -6.89 -12.96 24.83
CA VAL A 206 -6.23 -11.74 24.33
C VAL A 206 -5.00 -11.48 25.18
N VAL A 207 -3.85 -11.28 24.54
CA VAL A 207 -2.59 -10.96 25.20
C VAL A 207 -2.02 -9.68 24.64
N LEU A 208 -1.37 -8.89 25.50
CA LEU A 208 -0.52 -7.78 25.06
C LEU A 208 0.71 -8.38 24.37
N LEU A 209 1.00 -7.90 23.16
CA LEU A 209 2.18 -8.32 22.40
C LEU A 209 3.46 -7.72 23.01
N ASP A 210 4.53 -8.52 23.00
CA ASP A 210 5.87 -8.02 23.28
C ASP A 210 6.24 -6.96 22.23
N PRO A 211 6.98 -5.88 22.57
CA PRO A 211 7.31 -4.81 21.62
C PRO A 211 7.91 -5.27 20.29
N ASN A 212 8.67 -6.37 20.29
CA ASN A 212 9.28 -6.95 19.09
C ASN A 212 8.29 -7.76 18.22
N GLU A 213 7.13 -8.14 18.77
CA GLU A 213 6.04 -8.82 18.05
C GLU A 213 5.02 -7.81 17.48
N ARG A 214 5.10 -6.54 17.87
CA ARG A 214 4.16 -5.49 17.44
C ARG A 214 4.50 -5.00 16.05
N ASP A 215 3.45 -4.69 15.28
CA ASP A 215 3.59 -4.16 13.94
C ASP A 215 2.41 -3.26 13.58
N VAL A 216 2.55 -2.56 12.47
CA VAL A 216 1.62 -1.57 11.96
C VAL A 216 1.13 -2.04 10.61
N ARG A 217 -0.17 -2.33 10.54
CA ARG A 217 -0.82 -2.83 9.34
C ARG A 217 -1.50 -1.68 8.62
N PHE A 218 -1.24 -1.56 7.32
CA PHE A 218 -1.83 -0.55 6.45
C PHE A 218 -2.74 -1.23 5.45
N LEU A 219 -4.06 -1.11 5.61
CA LEU A 219 -4.99 -1.56 4.57
C LEU A 219 -5.03 -0.53 3.45
N ASP A 220 -4.50 -0.93 2.31
CA ASP A 220 -4.45 -0.16 1.07
C ASP A 220 -5.84 0.35 0.65
N GLY A 221 -5.90 1.57 0.12
CA GLY A 221 -7.13 2.21 -0.31
C GLY A 221 -7.80 1.52 -1.50
N TYR A 222 -7.08 0.66 -2.23
CA TYR A 222 -7.62 -0.17 -3.30
C TYR A 222 -7.83 -1.65 -2.89
N ALA A 223 -7.78 -1.95 -1.59
CA ALA A 223 -8.12 -3.25 -1.03
C ALA A 223 -9.43 -3.21 -0.22
N GLY A 224 -10.47 -3.87 -0.75
CA GLY A 224 -11.75 -4.09 -0.05
C GLY A 224 -12.84 -3.07 -0.42
N ASP A 225 -13.70 -2.73 0.55
CA ASP A 225 -14.97 -2.04 0.29
C ASP A 225 -14.79 -0.57 -0.16
N SER A 226 -13.66 0.06 0.17
CA SER A 226 -13.36 1.45 -0.20
C SER A 226 -12.85 1.63 -1.63
N THR A 227 -12.48 0.53 -2.32
CA THR A 227 -11.80 0.59 -3.62
C THR A 227 -12.55 1.44 -4.65
N TYR A 228 -13.87 1.23 -4.80
CA TYR A 228 -14.66 1.99 -5.78
C TYR A 228 -14.68 3.49 -5.47
N GLN A 229 -14.88 3.86 -4.21
CA GLN A 229 -14.99 5.27 -3.79
C GLN A 229 -13.64 6.00 -3.93
N ASN A 230 -12.55 5.32 -3.59
CA ASN A 230 -11.20 5.86 -3.73
C ASN A 230 -10.79 6.01 -5.19
N LEU A 231 -11.08 5.01 -6.01
CA LEU A 231 -10.82 5.06 -7.45
C LEU A 231 -11.69 6.13 -8.14
N GLN A 232 -12.94 6.30 -7.71
CA GLN A 232 -13.82 7.35 -8.18
C GLN A 232 -13.20 8.75 -7.95
N LYS A 233 -12.71 9.04 -6.74
CA LYS A 233 -12.01 10.30 -6.43
C LYS A 233 -10.83 10.56 -7.38
N LEU A 234 -10.01 9.54 -7.65
CA LEU A 234 -8.91 9.64 -8.62
C LEU A 234 -9.41 9.94 -10.04
N THR A 235 -10.44 9.24 -10.50
CA THR A 235 -11.01 9.48 -11.84
C THR A 235 -11.64 10.87 -11.99
N GLU A 236 -12.25 11.39 -10.93
CA GLU A 236 -12.83 12.74 -10.90
C GLU A 236 -11.74 13.81 -11.03
N VAL A 237 -10.65 13.70 -10.25
CA VAL A 237 -9.50 14.61 -10.37
C VAL A 237 -8.90 14.51 -11.78
N ALA A 238 -8.65 13.31 -12.28
CA ALA A 238 -8.08 13.13 -13.62
C ALA A 238 -8.99 13.68 -14.73
N GLY A 239 -10.31 13.49 -14.61
CA GLY A 239 -11.31 13.98 -15.56
C GLY A 239 -11.44 15.50 -15.61
N LYS A 240 -11.24 16.21 -14.48
CA LYS A 240 -11.23 17.68 -14.44
C LYS A 240 -10.05 18.29 -15.21
N HIS A 241 -8.92 17.58 -15.26
CA HIS A 241 -7.67 18.04 -15.89
C HIS A 241 -7.34 17.22 -17.14
N SER A 242 -8.29 17.15 -18.08
CA SER A 242 -8.19 16.33 -19.30
C SER A 242 -6.97 16.64 -20.18
N GLU A 243 -6.35 17.80 -20.04
CA GLU A 243 -5.14 18.22 -20.74
C GLU A 243 -3.85 17.60 -20.16
N LYS A 244 -3.91 17.05 -18.95
CA LYS A 244 -2.77 16.43 -18.26
C LYS A 244 -2.87 14.91 -18.32
N MET A 245 -1.73 14.23 -18.38
CA MET A 245 -1.63 12.79 -18.22
C MET A 245 -1.29 12.44 -16.77
N PHE A 246 -2.12 11.59 -16.16
CA PHE A 246 -1.95 11.09 -14.80
C PHE A 246 -1.34 9.69 -14.83
N VAL A 247 -0.31 9.49 -14.01
CA VAL A 247 0.30 8.18 -13.78
C VAL A 247 0.22 7.92 -12.28
N ALA A 248 -0.60 6.95 -11.88
CA ALA A 248 -0.94 6.70 -10.49
C ALA A 248 -0.60 5.27 -10.05
N ALA A 249 -0.20 5.11 -8.79
CA ALA A 249 0.07 3.80 -8.21
C ALA A 249 -1.22 2.96 -8.09
N GLY A 250 -1.10 1.65 -8.29
CA GLY A 250 -2.21 0.68 -8.22
C GLY A 250 -2.38 -0.01 -6.87
N GLY A 251 -1.74 0.49 -5.81
CA GLY A 251 -1.78 -0.10 -4.47
C GLY A 251 -0.70 -1.16 -4.23
N ASN A 252 -0.52 -1.56 -2.97
CA ASN A 252 0.42 -2.58 -2.51
C ASN A 252 -0.29 -3.63 -1.64
N PRO A 253 0.16 -4.89 -1.63
CA PRO A 253 -0.43 -5.92 -0.78
C PRO A 253 -0.31 -5.61 0.72
N THR A 254 -1.34 -5.99 1.46
CA THR A 254 -1.42 -5.84 2.92
C THR A 254 -1.63 -7.19 3.60
N TYR A 255 -0.98 -7.40 4.75
CA TYR A 255 -1.26 -8.54 5.63
C TYR A 255 -2.14 -8.11 6.82
N LEU A 256 -3.47 -8.28 6.71
CA LEU A 256 -4.41 -7.98 7.82
C LEU A 256 -5.02 -9.27 8.41
N GLN A 257 -5.33 -10.25 7.56
CA GLN A 257 -5.93 -11.56 7.86
C GLN A 257 -5.55 -12.55 6.74
N GLY A 258 -4.25 -12.64 6.44
CA GLY A 258 -3.74 -13.16 5.16
C GLY A 258 -3.43 -12.03 4.17
N LEU A 259 -2.82 -12.40 3.05
CA LEU A 259 -2.44 -11.49 1.97
C LEU A 259 -3.69 -10.93 1.29
N LYS A 260 -3.93 -9.63 1.46
CA LYS A 260 -4.90 -8.86 0.69
C LYS A 260 -4.18 -8.12 -0.42
N ILE A 261 -4.41 -8.56 -1.65
CA ILE A 261 -3.89 -7.91 -2.86
C ILE A 261 -4.92 -6.86 -3.30
N PRO A 262 -4.53 -5.58 -3.52
CA PRO A 262 -5.42 -4.58 -4.08
C PRO A 262 -6.00 -5.05 -5.41
N ASP A 263 -7.30 -4.87 -5.61
CA ASP A 263 -7.99 -5.28 -6.83
C ASP A 263 -8.96 -4.21 -7.28
N ILE A 264 -8.60 -3.52 -8.36
CA ILE A 264 -9.43 -2.45 -8.92
C ILE A 264 -10.32 -2.92 -10.07
N ARG A 265 -10.31 -4.20 -10.46
CA ARG A 265 -10.98 -4.68 -11.69
C ARG A 265 -12.48 -4.40 -11.69
N GLU A 266 -13.17 -4.75 -10.61
CA GLU A 266 -14.63 -4.52 -10.49
C GLU A 266 -14.95 -3.03 -10.46
N ALA A 267 -14.22 -2.27 -9.63
CA ALA A 267 -14.38 -0.82 -9.52
C ALA A 267 -14.14 -0.09 -10.85
N ARG A 268 -13.07 -0.46 -11.56
CA ARG A 268 -12.71 0.05 -12.88
C ARG A 268 -13.79 -0.26 -13.91
N ALA A 269 -14.22 -1.52 -14.01
CA ALA A 269 -15.26 -1.93 -14.96
C ALA A 269 -16.57 -1.16 -14.73
N LYS A 270 -16.91 -0.89 -13.47
CA LYS A 270 -18.05 -0.06 -13.10
C LYS A 270 -17.89 1.40 -13.55
N LEU A 271 -16.73 2.02 -13.31
CA LEU A 271 -16.44 3.39 -13.75
C LEU A 271 -16.39 3.53 -15.28
N GLU A 272 -15.83 2.53 -15.98
CA GLU A 272 -15.82 2.45 -17.44
C GLU A 272 -17.25 2.37 -18.00
N LYS A 273 -18.10 1.49 -17.43
CA LYS A 273 -19.52 1.39 -17.82
C LYS A 273 -20.31 2.68 -17.58
N GLN A 274 -19.90 3.48 -16.58
CA GLN A 274 -20.48 4.78 -16.26
C GLN A 274 -19.91 5.92 -17.13
N GLY A 275 -18.92 5.66 -17.99
CA GLY A 275 -18.23 6.68 -18.77
C GLY A 275 -17.37 7.62 -17.92
N GLN A 276 -17.00 7.20 -16.71
CA GLN A 276 -16.23 7.99 -15.75
C GLN A 276 -14.73 7.65 -15.77
N TRP A 277 -14.33 6.56 -16.43
CA TRP A 277 -12.91 6.21 -16.56
C TRP A 277 -12.22 7.10 -17.61
N PRO A 278 -11.26 7.96 -17.22
CA PRO A 278 -10.77 8.98 -18.12
C PRO A 278 -9.59 8.47 -18.97
N GLU A 279 -9.52 8.90 -20.24
CA GLU A 279 -8.49 8.45 -21.19
C GLU A 279 -7.07 8.90 -20.80
N ASN A 280 -6.94 9.88 -19.90
CA ASN A 280 -5.68 10.48 -19.45
C ASN A 280 -5.14 9.88 -18.14
N LEU A 281 -5.67 8.74 -17.68
CA LEU A 281 -5.20 8.06 -16.45
C LEU A 281 -4.50 6.73 -16.76
N ILE A 282 -3.31 6.51 -16.21
CA ILE A 282 -2.57 5.24 -16.25
C ILE A 282 -2.40 4.74 -14.82
N ILE A 283 -2.89 3.55 -14.52
CA ILE A 283 -2.64 2.86 -13.25
C ILE A 283 -1.44 1.93 -13.39
N VAL A 284 -0.52 2.00 -12.43
CA VAL A 284 0.75 1.27 -12.44
C VAL A 284 0.82 0.29 -11.27
N GLY A 285 0.94 -1.00 -11.57
CA GLY A 285 1.22 -2.04 -10.59
C GLY A 285 2.69 -2.47 -10.61
N PHE A 286 3.03 -3.47 -9.80
CA PHE A 286 4.30 -4.18 -9.90
C PHE A 286 4.08 -5.70 -9.86
N GLN A 287 5.00 -6.45 -10.47
CA GLN A 287 5.06 -7.90 -10.35
C GLN A 287 5.94 -8.24 -9.14
N ALA A 288 5.37 -8.91 -8.14
CA ALA A 288 6.09 -9.41 -6.99
C ALA A 288 6.64 -10.82 -7.26
N ARG A 289 7.78 -11.12 -6.65
CA ARG A 289 8.39 -12.44 -6.58
C ARG A 289 8.69 -12.78 -5.12
N GLU A 290 8.01 -13.79 -4.59
CA GLU A 290 8.21 -14.25 -3.21
C GLU A 290 8.11 -15.79 -3.14
N SER A 291 9.14 -16.47 -2.65
CA SER A 291 9.11 -17.90 -2.29
C SER A 291 8.42 -18.84 -3.31
N GLY A 292 8.71 -18.68 -4.60
CA GLY A 292 8.13 -19.49 -5.68
C GLY A 292 6.85 -18.93 -6.31
N PHE A 293 6.29 -17.85 -5.75
CA PHE A 293 5.26 -17.04 -6.38
C PHE A 293 5.90 -15.97 -7.26
N VAL A 294 5.38 -15.81 -8.48
CA VAL A 294 5.66 -14.69 -9.38
C VAL A 294 4.32 -14.24 -9.95
N GLY A 295 3.91 -13.02 -9.67
CA GLY A 295 2.60 -12.54 -10.10
C GLY A 295 2.35 -11.07 -9.79
N GLN A 296 1.16 -10.60 -10.12
CA GLN A 296 0.76 -9.21 -9.89
C GLN A 296 0.58 -8.96 -8.38
N ALA A 297 1.19 -7.88 -7.89
CA ALA A 297 0.99 -7.40 -6.51
C ALA A 297 -0.18 -6.41 -6.37
N SER A 298 -0.88 -6.15 -7.47
CA SER A 298 -2.18 -5.46 -7.51
C SER A 298 -2.89 -5.84 -8.81
N TYR A 299 -4.21 -5.98 -8.79
CA TYR A 299 -4.98 -6.44 -9.95
C TYR A 299 -5.71 -5.29 -10.65
N GLY A 300 -5.69 -5.31 -12.00
CA GLY A 300 -6.41 -4.35 -12.84
C GLY A 300 -5.63 -3.10 -13.27
N ALA A 301 -4.32 -3.02 -13.00
CA ALA A 301 -3.46 -1.95 -13.48
C ALA A 301 -3.24 -2.04 -15.01
N ASP A 302 -2.91 -0.91 -15.64
CA ASP A 302 -2.67 -0.85 -17.09
C ASP A 302 -1.32 -1.46 -17.48
N ILE A 303 -0.33 -1.30 -16.60
CA ILE A 303 1.04 -1.75 -16.79
C ILE A 303 1.69 -2.12 -15.45
N TYR A 304 2.62 -3.05 -15.50
CA TYR A 304 3.38 -3.54 -14.36
C TYR A 304 4.88 -3.34 -14.58
N ILE A 305 5.63 -3.10 -13.50
CA ILE A 305 7.09 -3.16 -13.47
C ILE A 305 7.52 -4.39 -12.66
N ALA A 306 8.55 -5.12 -13.07
CA ALA A 306 9.02 -6.24 -12.28
C ALA A 306 9.74 -5.76 -11.01
N ASP A 307 9.56 -6.44 -9.87
CA ASP A 307 10.28 -6.11 -8.65
C ASP A 307 11.81 -6.15 -8.83
N LYS A 308 12.34 -7.12 -9.58
CA LYS A 308 13.77 -7.19 -9.93
C LYS A 308 14.29 -5.93 -10.62
N ASP A 309 13.44 -5.30 -11.43
CA ASP A 309 13.81 -4.10 -12.17
C ASP A 309 13.88 -2.89 -11.21
N LEU A 310 13.04 -2.88 -10.18
CA LEU A 310 13.10 -1.89 -9.10
C LEU A 310 14.30 -2.15 -8.18
N GLU A 311 14.64 -3.42 -7.92
CA GLU A 311 15.83 -3.82 -7.16
C GLU A 311 17.11 -3.33 -7.85
N GLU A 312 17.20 -3.41 -9.18
CA GLU A 312 18.30 -2.85 -9.97
C GLU A 312 18.40 -1.32 -9.83
N LEU A 313 17.28 -0.64 -9.60
CA LEU A 313 17.24 0.78 -9.25
C LEU A 313 17.48 1.02 -7.75
N GLY A 314 17.71 -0.01 -6.93
CA GLY A 314 17.99 0.07 -5.51
C GLY A 314 16.77 0.24 -4.60
N PHE A 315 15.58 -0.17 -5.06
CA PHE A 315 14.33 -0.08 -4.33
C PHE A 315 13.63 -1.45 -4.27
N SER A 316 12.87 -1.70 -3.20
CA SER A 316 12.03 -2.89 -3.10
C SER A 316 10.83 -2.82 -4.06
N GLY A 317 10.20 -3.96 -4.34
CA GLY A 317 8.93 -3.99 -5.08
C GLY A 317 7.83 -3.17 -4.39
N ALA A 318 7.34 -2.13 -5.06
CA ALA A 318 6.17 -1.34 -4.65
C ALA A 318 5.60 -0.59 -5.86
N SER A 319 4.28 -0.43 -5.91
CA SER A 319 3.63 0.32 -7.00
C SER A 319 3.99 1.82 -6.96
N SER A 320 4.25 2.38 -5.78
CA SER A 320 4.73 3.76 -5.63
C SER A 320 6.12 3.97 -6.24
N TYR A 321 6.98 2.94 -6.31
CA TYR A 321 8.27 2.99 -6.99
C TYR A 321 8.18 2.57 -8.46
N ALA A 322 7.20 1.75 -8.85
CA ALA A 322 6.92 1.47 -10.26
C ALA A 322 6.38 2.70 -11.01
N THR A 323 5.54 3.49 -10.36
CA THR A 323 4.88 4.69 -10.93
C THR A 323 5.86 5.72 -11.53
N PRO A 324 6.95 6.14 -10.86
CA PRO A 324 7.93 7.07 -11.43
C PRO A 324 8.66 6.53 -12.65
N VAL A 325 8.88 5.20 -12.77
CA VAL A 325 9.47 4.58 -13.97
C VAL A 325 8.56 4.79 -15.17
N VAL A 326 7.27 4.46 -15.04
CA VAL A 326 6.27 4.63 -16.10
C VAL A 326 6.04 6.11 -16.43
N THR A 327 6.06 6.97 -15.42
CA THR A 327 5.94 8.43 -15.59
C THR A 327 7.02 8.95 -16.52
N GLU A 328 8.27 8.52 -16.32
CA GLU A 328 9.40 8.94 -17.12
C GLU A 328 9.28 8.44 -18.58
N VAL A 329 8.84 7.20 -18.78
CA VAL A 329 8.53 6.67 -20.12
C VAL A 329 7.47 7.54 -20.81
N ILE A 330 6.37 7.84 -20.12
CA ILE A 330 5.27 8.64 -20.66
C ILE A 330 5.71 10.08 -20.99
N ARG A 331 6.48 10.72 -20.10
CA ARG A 331 7.05 12.05 -20.36
C ARG A 331 7.82 12.09 -21.67
N ARG A 332 8.61 11.06 -21.96
CA ARG A 332 9.39 10.94 -23.20
C ARG A 332 8.52 10.69 -24.42
N LEU A 333 7.49 9.86 -24.29
CA LEU A 333 6.56 9.58 -25.37
C LEU A 333 5.77 10.84 -25.77
N ILE A 334 5.36 11.66 -24.80
CA ILE A 334 4.68 12.95 -25.02
C ILE A 334 5.65 14.02 -25.53
N GLY A 335 6.87 14.11 -24.98
CA GLY A 335 7.87 15.10 -25.39
C GLY A 335 8.36 14.97 -26.84
N LYS A 336 8.14 13.81 -27.48
CA LYS A 336 8.62 13.53 -28.85
C LYS A 336 7.67 14.00 -29.97
N SER A 337 6.44 14.45 -29.69
CA SER A 337 5.50 15.06 -30.67
C SER A 337 4.17 15.41 -29.99
N SER A 338 3.33 16.25 -30.62
CA SER A 338 1.93 16.55 -30.24
C SER A 338 1.03 15.30 -30.31
N LYS A 339 1.23 14.36 -29.39
CA LYS A 339 0.48 13.11 -29.28
C LYS A 339 -0.72 13.28 -28.36
N THR A 340 -1.81 12.62 -28.73
CA THR A 340 -2.98 12.45 -27.84
C THR A 340 -2.66 11.50 -26.70
N HIS A 341 -3.42 11.55 -25.60
CA HIS A 341 -3.28 10.63 -24.47
C HIS A 341 -3.39 9.17 -24.90
N LYS A 342 -4.32 8.87 -25.81
CA LYS A 342 -4.50 7.55 -26.41
C LYS A 342 -3.22 7.06 -27.12
N GLN A 343 -2.61 7.88 -27.96
CA GLN A 343 -1.36 7.53 -28.64
C GLN A 343 -0.19 7.33 -27.67
N ALA A 344 -0.13 8.11 -26.58
CA ALA A 344 0.88 7.90 -25.55
C ALA A 344 0.73 6.53 -24.87
N LYS A 345 -0.51 6.15 -24.52
CA LYS A 345 -0.85 4.82 -23.96
C LYS A 345 -0.56 3.68 -24.93
N GLU A 346 -0.95 3.80 -26.20
CA GLU A 346 -0.67 2.78 -27.23
C GLU A 346 0.84 2.56 -27.40
N ASN A 347 1.63 3.64 -27.42
CA ASN A 347 3.08 3.55 -27.48
C ASN A 347 3.68 2.94 -26.21
N LEU A 348 3.13 3.24 -25.02
CA LEU A 348 3.55 2.59 -23.77
C LEU A 348 3.29 1.08 -23.85
N VAL A 349 2.09 0.66 -24.28
CA VAL A 349 1.75 -0.76 -24.46
C VAL A 349 2.69 -1.44 -25.45
N ALA A 350 3.12 -0.76 -26.51
CA ALA A 350 4.10 -1.31 -27.46
C ALA A 350 5.47 -1.57 -26.83
N LEU A 351 5.80 -0.97 -25.67
CA LEU A 351 7.02 -1.23 -24.90
C LEU A 351 6.87 -2.37 -23.88
N THR A 352 5.72 -3.03 -23.83
CA THR A 352 5.46 -4.12 -22.88
C THR A 352 5.68 -5.49 -23.52
N GLN A 353 5.80 -6.49 -22.66
CA GLN A 353 5.71 -7.91 -22.97
C GLN A 353 4.52 -8.52 -22.22
N ALA A 354 3.94 -9.59 -22.76
CA ALA A 354 2.93 -10.36 -22.06
C ALA A 354 3.59 -11.15 -20.92
N ALA A 355 3.00 -11.07 -19.74
CA ALA A 355 3.34 -11.88 -18.58
C ALA A 355 2.08 -12.61 -18.11
N GLU A 356 2.26 -13.74 -17.45
CA GLU A 356 1.18 -14.58 -16.96
C GLU A 356 1.41 -14.95 -15.50
N SER A 357 0.32 -15.05 -14.75
CA SER A 357 0.33 -15.59 -13.40
C SER A 357 -0.95 -16.37 -13.13
N TRP A 358 -0.98 -17.12 -12.02
CA TRP A 358 -2.15 -17.88 -11.61
C TRP A 358 -2.83 -17.23 -10.40
N GLU A 359 -4.10 -16.90 -10.55
CA GLU A 359 -4.98 -16.44 -9.48
C GLU A 359 -5.92 -17.60 -9.11
N GLY A 360 -5.53 -18.37 -8.09
CA GLY A 360 -6.20 -19.63 -7.76
C GLY A 360 -6.06 -20.64 -8.92
N SER A 361 -7.17 -20.94 -9.60
CA SER A 361 -7.20 -21.83 -10.77
C SER A 361 -7.28 -21.08 -12.10
N GLU A 362 -7.29 -19.75 -12.10
CA GLU A 362 -7.41 -18.94 -13.30
C GLU A 362 -6.03 -18.43 -13.73
N LYS A 363 -5.72 -18.57 -15.03
CA LYS A 363 -4.54 -17.96 -15.63
C LYS A 363 -4.88 -16.54 -16.06
N VAL A 364 -4.11 -15.58 -15.58
CA VAL A 364 -4.31 -14.15 -15.85
C VAL A 364 -3.12 -13.59 -16.61
N ASP A 365 -3.42 -12.95 -17.74
CA ASP A 365 -2.43 -12.26 -18.57
C ASP A 365 -2.38 -10.77 -18.22
N TYR A 366 -1.18 -10.22 -18.15
CA TYR A 366 -0.97 -8.81 -17.86
C TYR A 366 0.25 -8.25 -18.60
N ARG A 367 0.36 -6.92 -18.63
CA ARG A 367 1.41 -6.22 -19.38
C ARG A 367 2.55 -5.83 -18.47
N LEU A 368 3.70 -6.45 -18.67
CA LEU A 368 4.94 -6.12 -17.97
C LEU A 368 5.78 -5.19 -18.85
N LEU A 369 6.27 -4.07 -18.32
CA LEU A 369 7.19 -3.21 -19.06
C LEU A 369 8.47 -3.99 -19.38
N ASP A 370 8.86 -4.01 -20.64
CA ASP A 370 10.17 -4.51 -21.05
C ASP A 370 11.15 -3.33 -20.99
N ILE A 371 11.88 -3.22 -19.87
CA ILE A 371 12.79 -2.11 -19.61
C ILE A 371 13.89 -2.02 -20.67
N GLU A 372 14.44 -3.14 -21.12
CA GLU A 372 15.51 -3.12 -22.13
C GLU A 372 14.95 -2.68 -23.49
N LYS A 373 13.75 -3.12 -23.87
CA LYS A 373 13.06 -2.59 -25.06
C LYS A 373 12.78 -1.09 -24.94
N ALA A 374 12.29 -0.64 -23.79
CA ALA A 374 12.04 0.78 -23.53
C ALA A 374 13.32 1.61 -23.63
N LYS A 375 14.40 1.15 -23.01
CA LYS A 375 15.74 1.74 -23.08
C LYS A 375 16.26 1.83 -24.50
N ASN A 376 16.15 0.77 -25.29
CA ASN A 376 16.60 0.75 -26.68
C ASN A 376 15.80 1.73 -27.57
N ILE A 377 14.48 1.81 -27.41
CA ILE A 377 13.63 2.68 -28.23
C ILE A 377 13.72 4.15 -27.78
N LEU A 378 13.83 4.40 -26.48
CA LEU A 378 13.82 5.75 -25.93
C LEU A 378 15.21 6.39 -25.92
N GLY A 379 16.25 5.60 -25.62
CA GLY A 379 17.65 6.02 -25.51
C GLY A 379 18.34 6.29 -26.85
N ASN A 380 18.03 5.53 -27.91
CA ASN A 380 18.69 5.66 -29.23
C ASN A 380 18.20 6.86 -30.08
N SER A 381 17.59 7.88 -29.47
CA SER A 381 16.97 9.00 -30.21
C SER A 381 17.96 10.04 -30.80
N LYS A 382 19.24 9.67 -30.97
CA LYS A 382 20.25 10.41 -31.75
C LYS A 382 20.68 9.63 -33.01
N GLN A 383 19.79 9.37 -33.97
CA GLN A 383 20.23 9.00 -35.34
C GLN A 383 19.39 9.59 -36.48
N SER A 384 18.45 10.50 -36.23
CA SER A 384 17.76 11.21 -37.30
C SER A 384 17.50 12.67 -36.93
N LYS A 385 18.53 13.49 -37.08
CA LYS A 385 18.39 14.91 -37.38
C LYS A 385 19.27 15.24 -38.56
#